data_AF-A0AAE4NHX3-F1
#
_entry.id   AF-A0AAE4NHX3-F1
#
_cell.length_a   1.000
_cell.length_b   1.000
_cell.length_c   1.000
_cell.angle_alpha   90.00
_cell.angle_beta   90.00
_cell.angle_gamma   90.00
#
_symmetry.space_group_name_H-M   'P 1'
#
loop_
_entity.id
_entity.type
_entity.pdbx_description
1 polymer ?
#
loop_
_entity_poly.entity_id
_entity_poly.type
_entity_poly.pdbx_seq_one_letter_code
_entity_poly.pdbx_strand_id
1 'polypeptide(L)' 'MRRAMLWDTALGFLGFFSVLAVIQAIINLFQDSPALWPGLLAGALCLLTYLTWRAKRKDLS' A
#
# COMPACT_ATOMS: atom_id res chain seq x y z
N MET A 1 12.17 14.00 -15.70
CA MET A 1 11.41 12.90 -16.33
C MET A 1 11.66 11.53 -15.67
N ARG A 2 12.89 10.97 -15.66
CA ARG A 2 13.16 9.65 -15.04
C ARG A 2 12.73 9.51 -13.58
N ARG A 3 13.05 10.48 -12.71
CA ARG A 3 12.67 10.45 -11.29
C ARG A 3 11.15 10.45 -11.06
N ALA A 4 10.40 11.22 -11.85
CA ALA A 4 8.94 11.22 -11.77
C ALA A 4 8.35 9.84 -12.13
N MET A 5 8.87 9.20 -13.19
CA MET A 5 8.44 7.84 -13.56
C MET A 5 8.77 6.80 -12.49
N LEU A 6 9.95 6.88 -11.86
CA LEU A 6 10.28 5.98 -10.74
C LEU A 6 9.28 6.12 -9.58
N TRP A 7 8.90 7.36 -9.22
CA TRP A 7 7.89 7.60 -8.20
C TRP A 7 6.50 7.10 -8.59
N ASP A 8 6.11 7.26 -9.86
CA ASP A 8 4.83 6.76 -10.38
C ASP A 8 4.77 5.24 -10.37
N THR A 9 5.86 4.56 -10.75
CA THR A 9 5.94 3.10 -10.67
C THR A 9 5.90 2.61 -9.23
N ALA A 10 6.65 3.25 -8.31
CA ALA A 10 6.63 2.89 -6.89
C ALA A 10 5.25 3.07 -6.26
N LEU A 11 4.56 4.18 -6.57
CA LEU A 11 3.19 4.43 -6.11
C LEU A 11 2.18 3.46 -6.71
N GLY A 12 2.28 3.17 -8.00
CA GLY A 12 1.42 2.19 -8.66
C GLY A 12 1.57 0.80 -8.05
N PHE A 13 2.80 0.37 -7.83
CA PHE A 13 3.11 -0.91 -7.19
C PHE A 13 2.57 -0.97 -5.76
N LEU A 14 2.98 -0.03 -4.88
CA LEU A 14 2.55 -0.01 -3.49
C LEU A 14 1.03 0.14 -3.34
N GLY A 15 0.41 0.98 -4.17
CA GLY A 15 -1.04 1.16 -4.20
C GLY A 15 -1.77 -0.12 -4.58
N PHE A 16 -1.32 -0.82 -5.63
CA PHE A 16 -1.92 -2.07 -6.07
C PHE A 16 -1.84 -3.15 -4.98
N PHE A 17 -0.66 -3.36 -4.40
CA PHE A 17 -0.49 -4.35 -3.33
C PHE A 17 -1.22 -3.96 -2.04
N SER A 18 -1.34 -2.66 -1.74
CA SER A 18 -2.17 -2.20 -0.62
C SER A 18 -3.63 -2.60 -0.80
N VAL A 19 -4.19 -2.41 -2.01
CA VAL A 19 -5.57 -2.81 -2.30
C VAL A 19 -5.75 -4.32 -2.16
N LEU A 20 -4.84 -5.11 -2.73
CA LEU A 20 -4.89 -6.57 -2.58
C LEU A 20 -4.81 -7.01 -1.12
N ALA A 21 -3.92 -6.39 -0.33
CA ALA A 21 -3.79 -6.69 1.10
C ALA A 21 -5.05 -6.30 1.88
N VAL A 22 -5.69 -5.18 1.56
CA VAL A 22 -6.97 -4.78 2.16
C VAL A 22 -8.06 -5.79 1.82
N ILE A 23 -8.18 -6.19 0.55
CA ILE A 23 -9.13 -7.22 0.12
C ILE A 23 -8.87 -8.52 0.89
N GLN A 24 -7.61 -8.93 1.01
CA GLN A 24 -7.25 -10.15 1.73
C GLN A 24 -7.54 -10.03 3.23
N ALA A 25 -7.34 -8.87 3.83
CA ALA A 25 -7.71 -8.61 5.22
C ALA A 25 -9.22 -8.72 5.42
N ILE A 26 -10.01 -8.18 4.49
CA ILE A 26 -11.47 -8.31 4.50
C ILE A 26 -11.89 -9.77 4.37
N ILE A 27 -11.33 -10.52 3.41
CA ILE A 27 -11.62 -11.95 3.22
C ILE A 27 -11.27 -12.75 4.50
N ASN A 28 -10.14 -12.44 5.14
CA ASN A 28 -9.70 -13.10 6.36
C ASN A 28 -10.66 -12.88 7.55
N LEU A 29 -11.43 -11.79 7.59
CA LEU A 29 -12.45 -11.58 8.63
C LEU A 29 -13.57 -12.62 8.59
N PHE A 30 -13.79 -13.26 7.44
CA PHE A 30 -14.83 -14.28 7.25
C PHE A 30 -14.31 -15.71 7.40
N GLN A 31 -13.05 -15.90 7.80
CA GLN A 31 -12.47 -17.22 8.08
C GLN A 31 -12.82 -17.67 9.50
N ASP A 32 -12.91 -18.99 9.70
CA ASP A 32 -13.23 -19.59 11.02
C ASP A 32 -12.22 -19.20 12.11
N SER A 33 -10.97 -18.95 11.73
CA SER A 33 -9.91 -18.44 12.61
C SER A 33 -9.25 -17.21 11.96
N PRO A 34 -9.79 -16.00 12.19
CA PRO A 34 -9.26 -14.79 11.57
C PRO A 34 -7.91 -14.43 12.18
N ALA A 35 -6.88 -14.35 11.34
CA ALA A 35 -5.55 -13.92 11.78
C ALA A 35 -5.44 -12.39 11.79
N LEU A 36 -4.62 -11.82 12.68
CA LEU A 36 -4.41 -10.36 12.75
C LEU A 36 -3.41 -9.83 11.70
N TRP A 37 -2.50 -10.69 11.22
CA TRP A 37 -1.43 -10.28 10.31
C TRP A 37 -1.90 -9.67 8.97
N PRO A 38 -3.02 -10.09 8.33
CA PRO A 38 -3.47 -9.48 7.08
C PRO A 38 -3.89 -8.02 7.28
N GLY A 39 -4.54 -7.71 8.40
CA GLY A 39 -4.93 -6.35 8.76
C GLY A 39 -3.71 -5.47 9.04
N LEU A 40 -2.71 -6.00 9.75
CA LEU A 40 -1.44 -5.30 9.99
C LEU A 40 -0.67 -5.04 8.69
N LEU A 41 -0.61 -6.03 7.79
CA LEU A 41 0.03 -5.90 6.49
C LEU A 41 -0.69 -4.86 5.61
N ALA A 42 -2.03 -4.90 5.56
CA ALA A 42 -2.83 -3.93 4.85
C ALA A 42 -2.59 -2.50 5.37
N GLY A 43 -2.62 -2.32 6.69
CA GLY A 43 -2.33 -1.04 7.33
C GLY A 43 -0.92 -0.53 7.01
N ALA A 44 0.09 -1.40 7.09
CA ALA A 44 1.48 -1.05 6.77
C ALA A 44 1.64 -0.63 5.30
N LEU A 45 1.04 -1.37 4.36
CA LEU A 45 1.10 -1.04 2.93
C LEU A 45 0.37 0.27 2.60
N CYS A 46 -0.79 0.51 3.20
CA CYS A 46 -1.49 1.80 3.09
C CYS A 46 -0.64 2.96 3.62
N LEU A 47 0.01 2.78 4.77
CA LEU A 47 0.92 3.78 5.34
C LEU A 47 2.11 4.04 4.42
N LEU A 48 2.75 2.99 3.89
CA LEU A 48 3.86 3.10 2.94
C LEU A 48 3.44 3.83 1.65
N THR A 49 2.24 3.53 1.13
CA THR A 49 1.68 4.23 -0.04
C THR A 49 1.52 5.72 0.25
N TYR A 50 0.95 6.07 1.41
CA TYR A 50 0.80 7.48 1.83
C TYR A 50 2.15 8.20 1.99
N LEU A 51 3.12 7.56 2.65
CA LEU A 51 4.46 8.12 2.82
C LEU A 51 5.18 8.31 1.49
N THR A 52 5.05 7.35 0.57
CA THR A 52 5.60 7.44 -0.78
C THR A 52 4.99 8.59 -1.56
N TRP A 53 3.67 8.79 -1.45
CA TRP A 53 2.97 9.91 -2.08
C TRP A 53 3.43 11.26 -1.52
N ARG A 54 3.58 11.34 -0.20
CA ARG A 54 4.10 12.52 0.48
C ARG A 54 5.56 12.82 0.08
N ALA A 55 6.39 11.79 0.00
CA ALA A 55 7.79 11.91 -0.42
C ALA A 55 7.90 12.38 -1.88
N LYS A 56 7.13 11.79 -2.80
CA LYS A 56 7.04 12.23 -4.20
C LYS A 56 6.70 13.72 -4.29
N ARG A 57 5.68 14.18 -3.55
CA ARG A 57 5.27 15.58 -3.54
C ARG A 57 6.37 16.52 -3.08
N LYS A 58 7.15 16.12 -2.07
CA LYS A 58 8.28 16.91 -1.57
C LYS A 58 9.47 16.93 -2.54
N ASP A 59 9.72 15.82 -3.24
CA ASP A 59 10.87 15.66 -4.14
C ASP A 59 10.65 16.25 -5.54
N LEU A 60 9.38 16.44 -5.95
CA LEU A 60 8.99 17.02 -7.24
C LEU A 60 8.41 18.44 -7.13
N SER A 61 8.32 19.00 -5.91
CA SER A 61 8.02 20.41 -5.65
C SER A 61 9.26 21.27 -5.80
#